data_AF-A0A2G1WZV8-F1
#
_entry.id   AF-A0A2G1WZV8-F1
#
_cell.length_a   1.000
_cell.length_b   1.000
_cell.length_c   1.000
_cell.angle_alpha   90.00
_cell.angle_beta   90.00
_cell.angle_gamma   90.00
#
_symmetry.space_group_name_H-M   'P 1'
#
loop_
_entity.id
_entity.type
_entity.pdbx_description
1 polymer ?
#
loop_
_entity_poly.entity_id
_entity_poly.type
_entity_poly.pdbx_seq_one_letter_code
_entity_poly.pdbx_strand_id
1 'polypeptide(L)'
;MSVTTALVAGGGGLAVALIAAAVYRDAVRVGVDLGSPPAWAALVVLTGGASLVTLVLVPDAPLPGVLVLTALGPLLYLLERDDSMNGDDAADPTRLPSQSGDAADPSDEPDR
;
A
#
# COMPACT_ATOMS: atom_id res chain seq x y z
N MET A 1 -11.49 28.86 -14.24
CA MET A 1 -11.14 27.43 -14.26
C MET A 1 -11.84 26.77 -15.43
N SER A 2 -11.16 25.92 -16.20
CA SER A 2 -11.82 25.16 -17.27
C SER A 2 -12.67 24.02 -16.70
N VAL A 3 -13.68 23.57 -17.46
CA VAL A 3 -14.50 22.40 -17.10
C VAL A 3 -13.63 21.16 -16.92
N THR A 4 -12.63 20.98 -17.79
CA THR A 4 -11.67 19.87 -17.70
C THR A 4 -10.88 19.92 -16.40
N THR A 5 -10.39 21.10 -15.99
CA THR A 5 -9.67 21.27 -14.72
C THR A 5 -10.56 20.92 -13.52
N ALA A 6 -11.82 21.35 -13.54
CA ALA A 6 -12.78 21.02 -12.49
C ALA A 6 -13.08 19.52 -12.42
N LEU A 7 -13.23 18.86 -13.57
CA LEU A 7 -13.43 17.41 -13.65
C LEU A 7 -12.21 16.63 -13.16
N VAL A 8 -11.00 17.02 -13.57
CA VAL A 8 -9.75 16.37 -13.13
C VAL A 8 -9.56 16.53 -11.63
N ALA A 9 -9.70 17.75 -11.10
CA ALA A 9 -9.56 18.01 -9.67
C ALA A 9 -10.64 17.30 -8.84
N GLY A 10 -11.91 17.40 -9.26
CA GLY A 10 -13.03 16.77 -8.56
C GLY A 10 -12.99 15.25 -8.61
N GLY A 11 -12.81 14.68 -9.80
CA GLY A 11 -12.72 13.24 -10.01
C GLY A 11 -11.47 12.63 -9.38
N GLY A 12 -10.32 13.30 -9.51
CA GLY A 12 -9.08 12.90 -8.85
C GLY A 12 -9.19 12.96 -7.33
N GLY A 13 -9.78 14.03 -6.78
CA GLY A 13 -10.01 14.15 -5.34
C GLY A 13 -10.93 13.05 -4.81
N LEU A 14 -12.01 12.73 -5.52
CA LEU A 14 -12.89 11.62 -5.18
C LEU A 14 -12.16 10.27 -5.23
N ALA A 15 -11.36 10.02 -6.27
CA ALA A 15 -10.58 8.80 -6.38
C ALA A 15 -9.59 8.65 -5.21
N VAL A 16 -8.85 9.71 -4.86
CA VAL A 16 -7.94 9.71 -3.70
C VAL A 16 -8.69 9.41 -2.41
N ALA A 17 -9.85 10.04 -2.19
CA ALA A 17 -10.67 9.78 -1.00
C ALA A 17 -11.17 8.33 -0.92
N LEU A 18 -11.58 7.75 -2.05
CA LEU A 18 -12.02 6.36 -2.13
C LEU A 18 -10.87 5.38 -1.85
N ILE A 19 -9.69 5.61 -2.40
CA ILE A 19 -8.51 4.77 -2.17
C ILE A 19 -8.06 4.88 -0.71
N ALA A 20 -8.01 6.08 -0.15
CA ALA A 20 -7.68 6.28 1.25
C ALA A 20 -8.66 5.58 2.20
N ALA A 21 -9.97 5.63 1.89
CA ALA A 21 -10.99 4.92 2.64
C ALA A 21 -10.85 3.39 2.51
N ALA A 22 -10.46 2.88 1.32
CA ALA A 22 -10.19 1.48 1.11
C ALA A 22 -8.98 1.00 1.93
N VAL A 23 -7.86 1.75 1.88
CA VAL A 23 -6.66 1.48 2.66
C VAL A 23 -6.94 1.52 4.16
N TYR A 24 -7.66 2.53 4.65
CA TYR A 24 -8.08 2.59 6.06
C TYR A 24 -8.83 1.32 6.50
N ARG A 25 -9.86 0.93 5.73
CA ARG A 25 -10.69 -0.24 6.05
C ARG A 25 -9.90 -1.54 5.99
N ASP A 26 -9.01 -1.66 5.02
CA ASP A 26 -8.16 -2.84 4.88
C ASP A 26 -7.17 -2.92 6.04
N ALA A 27 -6.53 -1.81 6.42
CA ALA A 27 -5.56 -1.77 7.52
C ALA A 27 -6.20 -2.10 8.87
N VAL A 28 -7.45 -1.68 9.10
CA VAL A 28 -8.22 -2.08 10.29
C VAL A 28 -8.50 -3.59 10.31
N ARG A 29 -8.71 -4.21 9.14
CA ARG A 29 -9.05 -5.64 9.03
C ARG A 29 -7.83 -6.55 9.12
N VAL A 30 -6.72 -6.14 8.48
CA VAL A 30 -5.46 -6.88 8.48
C VAL A 30 -4.78 -6.75 9.84
N GLY A 31 -4.80 -5.56 10.44
CA GLY A 31 -4.05 -5.29 11.67
C GLY A 31 -2.57 -5.06 11.34
N VAL A 32 -2.26 -3.93 10.73
CA VAL A 32 -0.89 -3.55 10.38
C VAL A 32 0.02 -3.44 11.61
N ASP A 33 1.27 -3.89 11.47
CA ASP A 33 2.25 -3.90 12.55
C ASP A 33 2.96 -2.55 12.69
N LEU A 34 3.27 -1.89 11.57
CA LEU A 34 3.88 -0.58 11.53
C LEU A 34 2.84 0.52 11.30
N GLY A 35 2.74 1.41 12.29
CA GLY A 35 1.94 2.62 12.22
C GLY A 35 0.48 2.38 12.64
N SER A 36 -0.45 2.98 11.92
CA SER A 36 -1.88 2.86 12.23
C SER A 36 -2.74 3.02 10.98
N PRO A 37 -3.96 2.45 10.94
CA PRO A 37 -4.88 2.63 9.82
C PRO A 37 -5.09 4.10 9.38
N PRO A 38 -5.28 5.09 10.27
CA PRO A 38 -5.41 6.49 9.83
C PRO A 38 -4.10 7.05 9.27
N ALA A 39 -2.93 6.61 9.74
CA ALA A 39 -1.65 7.06 9.19
C ALA A 39 -1.46 6.61 7.74
N TRP A 40 -1.80 5.35 7.43
CA TRP A 40 -1.74 4.82 6.06
C TRP A 40 -2.73 5.52 5.13
N ALA A 41 -3.96 5.76 5.59
CA ALA A 41 -4.94 6.53 4.83
C ALA A 41 -4.48 7.97 4.58
N ALA A 42 -3.88 8.62 5.59
CA ALA A 42 -3.33 9.96 5.45
C ALA A 42 -2.17 10.01 4.45
N LEU A 43 -1.29 9.00 4.43
CA LEU A 43 -0.21 8.90 3.44
C LEU A 43 -0.76 8.84 2.01
N VAL A 44 -1.83 8.08 1.77
CA VAL A 44 -2.52 8.04 0.46
C VAL A 44 -3.08 9.40 0.09
N VAL A 45 -3.73 10.10 1.03
CA VAL A 45 -4.26 11.45 0.79
C VAL A 45 -3.14 12.43 0.47
N LEU A 46 -2.02 12.37 1.19
CA LEU A 46 -0.88 13.27 0.98
C LEU A 46 -0.23 13.04 -0.38
N THR A 47 0.08 11.79 -0.71
CA THR A 47 0.77 11.43 -1.96
C THR A 47 -0.13 11.62 -3.18
N GLY A 48 -1.38 11.16 -3.13
CA GLY A 48 -2.38 11.37 -4.16
C GLY A 48 -2.79 12.84 -4.31
N GLY A 49 -2.94 13.56 -3.19
CA GLY A 49 -3.24 14.99 -3.18
C GLY A 49 -2.11 15.83 -3.76
N ALA A 50 -0.85 15.54 -3.40
CA ALA A 50 0.32 16.18 -4.00
C ALA A 50 0.37 15.92 -5.50
N SER A 51 0.16 14.67 -5.93
CA SER A 51 0.09 14.31 -7.36
C SER A 51 -0.99 15.10 -8.10
N LEU A 52 -2.20 15.20 -7.55
CA LEU A 52 -3.31 15.94 -8.13
C LEU A 52 -3.01 17.44 -8.23
N VAL A 53 -2.42 18.03 -7.18
CA VAL A 53 -2.00 19.43 -7.16
C VAL A 53 -0.93 19.67 -8.22
N THR A 54 0.07 18.80 -8.34
CA THR A 54 1.10 18.90 -9.38
C THR A 54 0.48 18.83 -10.78
N LEU A 55 -0.41 17.85 -11.03
CA LEU A 55 -1.07 17.68 -12.32
C LEU A 55 -1.89 18.92 -12.73
N VAL A 56 -2.52 19.60 -11.77
CA VAL A 56 -3.38 20.76 -12.04
C VAL A 56 -2.59 22.06 -12.16
N LEU A 57 -1.55 22.25 -11.34
CA LEU A 57 -0.83 23.52 -11.23
C LEU A 57 0.46 23.58 -12.05
N VAL A 58 0.98 22.45 -12.53
CA VAL A 58 2.23 22.36 -13.28
C VAL A 58 1.93 21.79 -14.67
N PRO A 59 1.72 22.65 -15.70
CA PRO A 59 1.26 22.24 -17.03
C PRO A 59 2.12 21.18 -17.72
N ASP A 60 3.43 21.25 -17.52
CA ASP A 60 4.43 20.37 -18.14
C ASP A 60 5.03 19.39 -17.11
N ALA A 61 4.27 19.05 -16.06
CA ALA A 61 4.71 18.06 -15.09
C ALA A 61 5.02 16.74 -15.80
N PRO A 62 6.21 16.16 -15.61
CA PRO A 62 6.55 14.88 -16.23
C PRO A 62 5.62 13.80 -15.68
N LEU A 63 4.79 13.22 -16.55
CA LEU A 63 3.83 12.18 -16.20
C LEU A 63 4.44 11.03 -15.37
N PRO A 64 5.67 10.52 -15.67
CA PRO A 64 6.27 9.49 -14.83
C PRO A 64 6.39 9.90 -13.35
N GLY A 65 6.80 11.13 -13.07
CA GLY A 65 6.93 11.63 -11.68
C GLY A 65 5.58 11.76 -10.99
N VAL A 66 4.55 12.23 -11.70
CA VAL A 66 3.18 12.31 -11.19
C VAL A 66 2.63 10.92 -10.86
N LEU A 67 2.87 9.93 -11.73
CA LEU A 67 2.46 8.54 -11.48
C LEU A 67 3.17 7.93 -10.27
N VAL A 68 4.47 8.20 -10.09
CA VAL A 68 5.21 7.79 -8.90
C VAL A 68 4.56 8.38 -7.64
N LEU A 69 4.26 9.69 -7.63
CA LEU A 69 3.56 10.31 -6.50
C LEU A 69 2.19 9.70 -6.25
N THR A 70 1.39 9.45 -7.29
CA THR A 70 0.07 8.82 -7.15
C THR A 70 0.15 7.43 -6.52
N ALA A 71 1.13 6.63 -6.93
CA ALA A 71 1.24 5.23 -6.50
C ALA A 71 2.00 5.06 -5.18
N LEU A 72 2.77 6.06 -4.74
CA LEU A 72 3.66 5.95 -3.59
C LEU A 72 2.94 5.50 -2.31
N GLY A 73 1.88 6.19 -1.90
CA GLY A 73 1.12 5.83 -0.70
C GLY A 73 0.52 4.42 -0.76
N PRO A 74 -0.24 4.08 -1.82
CA PRO A 74 -0.80 2.74 -1.99
C PRO A 74 0.26 1.63 -2.04
N LEU A 75 1.38 1.84 -2.74
CA LEU A 75 2.43 0.81 -2.85
C LEU A 75 3.12 0.57 -1.51
N LEU A 76 3.45 1.62 -0.76
CA LEU A 76 4.03 1.46 0.58
C LEU A 76 3.07 0.73 1.53
N TYR A 77 1.76 1.02 1.43
CA TYR A 77 0.77 0.29 2.19
C TYR A 77 0.70 -1.20 1.80
N LEU A 78 0.80 -1.53 0.51
CA LEU A 78 0.79 -2.93 0.08
C LEU A 78 2.01 -3.70 0.58
N LEU A 79 3.18 -3.06 0.66
CA LEU A 79 4.37 -3.67 1.24
C LEU A 79 4.18 -3.93 2.74
N GLU A 80 3.70 -2.93 3.48
CA GLU A 80 3.38 -3.10 4.91
C GLU A 80 2.36 -4.21 5.12
N ARG A 81 1.29 -4.22 4.33
CA ARG A 81 0.23 -5.22 4.41
C ARG A 81 0.77 -6.63 4.17
N ASP A 82 1.71 -6.78 3.25
CA ASP A 82 2.34 -8.07 2.96
C ASP A 82 3.22 -8.52 4.14
N ASP A 83 4.00 -7.59 4.70
CA ASP A 83 4.82 -7.83 5.89
C ASP A 83 3.95 -8.22 7.10
N SER A 84 2.86 -7.51 7.38
CA SER A 84 1.98 -7.85 8.50
C SER A 84 1.20 -9.16 8.33
N MET A 85 1.12 -9.70 7.11
CA MET A 85 0.43 -10.97 6.83
C MET A 85 1.37 -12.16 6.76
N ASN A 86 2.65 -11.94 6.43
CA ASN A 86 3.61 -13.00 6.10
C ASN A 86 4.96 -12.86 6.81
N GLY A 87 5.18 -11.81 7.61
CA GLY A 87 6.47 -11.39 8.16
C GLY A 87 6.78 -11.87 9.59
N ASP A 88 5.97 -12.76 10.16
CA ASP A 88 6.17 -13.29 11.52
C ASP A 88 7.47 -14.11 11.67
N ASP A 89 8.01 -14.62 10.57
CA ASP A 89 9.28 -15.35 10.57
C ASP A 89 10.47 -14.38 10.59
N ALA A 90 11.38 -14.58 11.55
CA ALA A 90 12.65 -13.86 11.57
C ALA A 90 13.38 -14.07 10.23
N ALA A 91 13.83 -12.97 9.61
CA ALA A 91 14.55 -13.02 8.34
C ALA A 91 15.79 -13.92 8.46
N ASP A 92 15.69 -15.15 7.94
CA ASP A 92 16.75 -16.15 7.99
C ASP A 92 17.41 -16.26 6.60
N PRO A 93 18.63 -15.71 6.41
CA PRO A 93 19.31 -15.77 5.13
C PRO A 93 19.77 -17.17 4.74
N THR A 94 19.64 -18.16 5.62
CA THR A 94 19.96 -19.58 5.35
C THR A 94 18.76 -20.37 4.84
N ARG A 95 17.56 -19.79 4.89
CA ARG A 95 16.32 -20.43 4.43
C ARG A 95 15.83 -19.80 3.15
N LEU A 96 15.53 -20.67 2.19
CA LEU A 96 14.87 -20.25 0.95
C LEU A 96 13.35 -20.17 1.20
N PRO A 97 12.62 -19.27 0.53
CA PRO A 97 11.16 -19.14 0.67
C PRO A 97 10.37 -20.44 0.44
N SER A 98 10.94 -21.41 -0.29
CA SER A 98 10.35 -22.73 -0.53
C SER A 98 10.42 -23.69 0.67
N GLN A 99 11.21 -23.37 1.69
CA GLN A 99 11.45 -24.25 2.86
C GLN A 99 10.58 -23.89 4.07
N SER A 100 9.91 -22.74 4.06
CA SER A 100 9.09 -22.25 5.17
C SER A 100 7.78 -23.04 5.38
N GLY A 101 7.41 -23.92 4.45
CA GLY A 101 6.19 -24.74 4.52
C GLY A 101 6.37 -26.17 5.05
N ASP A 102 7.60 -26.62 5.34
CA ASP A 102 7.91 -28.05 5.57
C ASP A 102 7.98 -28.45 7.06
N ALA A 103 7.64 -27.55 7.99
CA ALA A 103 7.80 -27.78 9.43
C ALA A 103 6.66 -28.57 10.10
N ALA A 104 5.73 -29.14 9.34
CA ALA A 104 4.63 -29.93 9.90
C ALA A 104 4.39 -31.23 9.13
N ASP A 105 5.39 -32.12 9.10
CA ASP A 105 5.12 -33.55 8.99
C ASP A 105 5.42 -34.24 10.32
N PRO A 106 4.41 -34.45 11.19
CA PRO A 106 4.58 -35.20 12.43
C PRO A 106 4.48 -36.73 12.22
N SER A 107 4.59 -37.24 10.98
CA SER A 107 4.31 -38.65 10.69
C SER A 107 5.49 -39.62 10.81
N ASP A 108 6.68 -39.17 11.24
CA ASP A 108 7.81 -40.04 11.56
C ASP A 108 8.09 -40.08 13.07
N GLU A 109 7.16 -40.65 13.85
CA GLU A 109 7.49 -41.16 15.18
C GLU A 109 7.65 -42.69 15.09
N PRO A 110 8.89 -43.20 15.24
CA PRO A 110 9.18 -44.62 15.22
C PRO A 110 9.14 -45.16 16.65
N ASP A 111 8.30 -46.14 16.95
CA ASP A 111 8.55 -47.15 17.99
C ASP A 111 7.39 -48.17 18.02
N ARG A 112 7.66 -49.45 17.77
CA ARG A 112 7.97 -50.52 18.76
C ARG A 112 6.73 -51.25 19.26
#